data_AF-A0A7W7WJQ2-F1
#
_entry.id   AF-A0A7W7WJQ2-F1
#
_cell.length_a   1.000
_cell.length_b   1.000
_cell.length_c   1.000
_cell.angle_alpha   90.00
_cell.angle_beta   90.00
_cell.angle_gamma   90.00
#
_symmetry.space_group_name_H-M   'P 1'
#
loop_
_entity.id
_entity.type
_entity.pdbx_description
1 polymer ?
#
loop_
_entity_poly.entity_id
_entity_poly.type
_entity_poly.pdbx_seq_one_letter_code
_entity_poly.pdbx_strand_id
1 'polypeptide(L)'
;MFTALPDTDLFMPACFRDPRYSPAEGKWKTKDGLTRICAPVLPNCTPCPHRAQCISQVAPHARKFDGVCGGRIWLDGEVIVTADGVDEEDLPLPGKARDTCGTTAGVDKHHVFGEQKCEGCRAVAEATAEQQPAEAEGQLTLAFAA
;
A
#
# COMPACT_ATOMS: atom_id res chain seq x y z
N MET A 1 27.35 27.61 -16.84
CA MET A 1 26.22 27.87 -15.93
C MET A 1 25.14 26.90 -16.34
N PHE A 2 25.04 25.75 -15.66
CA PHE A 2 24.02 24.75 -15.95
C PHE A 2 22.81 25.09 -15.09
N THR A 3 21.80 25.71 -15.70
CA THR A 3 20.47 25.83 -15.11
C THR A 3 19.89 24.42 -15.07
N ALA A 4 19.77 23.84 -13.87
CA ALA A 4 18.95 22.66 -13.68
C ALA A 4 17.53 23.01 -14.18
N LEU A 5 17.07 22.30 -15.21
CA LEU A 5 15.65 22.32 -15.57
C LEU A 5 14.86 21.81 -14.35
N PRO A 6 13.68 22.37 -14.05
CA PRO A 6 12.86 21.86 -12.97
C PRO A 6 12.58 20.37 -13.22
N ASP A 7 12.74 19.58 -12.16
CA ASP A 7 12.59 18.12 -12.10
C ASP A 7 11.12 17.72 -12.30
N THR A 8 10.56 18.05 -13.46
CA THR A 8 9.14 17.84 -13.84
C THR A 8 8.95 16.66 -14.79
N ASP A 9 9.86 15.69 -14.80
CA ASP A 9 9.65 14.45 -15.54
C ASP A 9 8.72 13.54 -14.74
N LEU A 10 7.43 13.63 -15.05
CA LEU A 10 6.43 12.66 -14.60
C LEU A 10 6.89 11.26 -15.00
N PHE A 11 6.97 10.36 -14.02
CA PHE A 11 7.21 8.94 -14.28
C PHE A 11 6.00 8.37 -15.03
N MET A 12 6.21 7.99 -16.29
CA MET A 12 5.20 7.46 -17.20
C MET A 12 5.55 6.03 -17.64
N PRO A 13 5.36 5.01 -16.77
CA PRO A 13 5.57 3.62 -17.12
C PRO A 13 4.56 3.16 -18.19
N ALA A 14 4.76 1.98 -18.77
CA ALA A 14 3.85 1.43 -19.78
C ALA A 14 2.40 1.25 -19.28
N CYS A 15 2.18 1.08 -17.98
CA CYS A 15 0.85 1.01 -17.37
C CYS A 15 0.19 2.38 -17.18
N PHE A 16 0.92 3.49 -17.37
CA PHE A 16 0.38 4.83 -17.25
C PHE A 16 -0.75 5.05 -18.26
N ARG A 17 -1.88 5.61 -17.80
CA ARG A 17 -3.14 5.82 -18.56
C ARG A 17 -3.89 4.55 -18.97
N ASP A 18 -3.47 3.36 -18.58
CA ASP A 18 -4.32 2.18 -18.73
C ASP A 18 -5.50 2.27 -17.74
N PRO A 19 -6.75 2.32 -18.21
CA PRO A 19 -7.93 2.50 -17.35
C PRO A 19 -8.19 1.31 -16.42
N ARG A 20 -7.49 0.18 -16.59
CA ARG A 20 -7.55 -0.94 -15.64
C ARG A 20 -6.72 -0.67 -14.38
N TYR A 21 -5.71 0.21 -14.46
CA TYR A 21 -4.89 0.62 -13.31
C TYR A 21 -5.51 1.79 -12.55
N SER A 22 -6.23 2.69 -13.22
CA SER A 22 -7.02 3.73 -12.54
C SER A 22 -8.38 3.86 -13.22
N PRO A 23 -9.36 3.04 -12.80
CA PRO A 23 -10.70 3.06 -13.37
C PRO A 23 -11.38 4.39 -13.06
N ALA A 24 -11.92 5.03 -14.09
CA ALA A 24 -12.64 6.28 -13.93
C ALA A 24 -13.80 6.17 -12.94
N GLU A 25 -14.07 7.24 -12.21
CA GLU A 25 -15.19 7.33 -11.28
C GLU A 25 -16.51 6.90 -11.94
N GLY A 26 -17.31 6.12 -11.22
CA GLY A 26 -18.59 5.60 -11.70
C GLY A 26 -18.49 4.31 -12.53
N LYS A 27 -17.29 3.84 -12.93
CA LYS A 27 -17.12 2.51 -13.54
C LYS A 27 -17.26 1.37 -12.54
N TRP A 28 -17.17 1.68 -11.26
CA TRP A 28 -17.33 0.77 -10.15
C TRP A 28 -18.06 1.51 -9.01
N LYS A 29 -18.71 0.76 -8.11
CA LYS A 29 -19.48 1.30 -6.97
C LYS A 29 -19.21 0.55 -5.66
N THR A 30 -18.54 -0.58 -5.75
CA THR A 30 -18.28 -1.49 -4.64
C THR A 30 -16.81 -1.90 -4.68
N LYS A 31 -16.29 -2.30 -3.51
CA LYS A 31 -14.96 -2.88 -3.36
C LYS A 31 -14.73 -4.02 -4.38
N ASP A 32 -15.70 -4.94 -4.48
CA ASP A 32 -15.61 -6.08 -5.41
C ASP A 32 -15.60 -5.65 -6.87
N GLY A 33 -16.34 -4.58 -7.22
CA GLY A 33 -16.35 -4.02 -8.56
C GLY A 33 -14.99 -3.45 -8.96
N LEU A 34 -14.33 -2.73 -8.04
CA LEU A 34 -12.97 -2.21 -8.25
C LEU A 34 -11.97 -3.36 -8.40
N THR A 35 -11.99 -4.32 -7.48
CA THR A 35 -11.11 -5.50 -7.51
C THR A 35 -11.27 -6.27 -8.82
N ARG A 36 -12.49 -6.44 -9.32
CA ARG A 36 -12.74 -7.15 -10.59
C ARG A 36 -12.07 -6.47 -11.80
N ILE A 37 -11.98 -5.15 -11.81
CA ILE A 37 -11.33 -4.38 -12.90
C ILE A 37 -9.81 -4.43 -12.76
N CYS A 38 -9.32 -4.28 -11.53
CA CYS A 38 -7.90 -4.08 -11.23
C CYS A 38 -7.10 -5.39 -11.05
N ALA A 39 -7.71 -6.45 -10.52
CA ALA A 39 -7.02 -7.71 -10.24
C ALA A 39 -6.30 -8.33 -11.45
N PRO A 40 -6.86 -8.31 -12.68
CA PRO A 40 -6.18 -8.89 -13.84
C PRO A 40 -4.86 -8.19 -14.23
N VAL A 41 -4.65 -6.93 -13.83
CA VAL A 41 -3.42 -6.18 -14.15
C VAL A 41 -2.44 -6.10 -12.99
N LEU A 42 -2.86 -6.51 -11.79
CA LEU A 42 -2.06 -6.47 -10.57
C LEU A 42 -0.75 -7.28 -10.67
N PRO A 43 -0.72 -8.50 -11.25
CA PRO A 43 0.52 -9.29 -11.37
C PRO A 43 1.64 -8.62 -12.17
N ASN A 44 1.31 -7.67 -13.05
CA ASN A 44 2.30 -6.92 -13.82
C ASN A 44 3.18 -6.02 -12.92
N CYS A 45 2.74 -5.74 -11.69
CA CYS A 45 3.51 -4.95 -10.75
C CYS A 45 4.57 -5.75 -9.99
N THR A 46 4.40 -7.07 -9.83
CA THR A 46 5.36 -7.93 -9.13
C THR A 46 6.78 -7.90 -9.73
N PRO A 47 6.98 -7.90 -11.06
CA PRO A 47 8.32 -7.74 -11.63
C PRO A 47 8.75 -6.26 -11.81
N CYS A 48 7.91 -5.29 -11.46
CA CYS A 48 8.18 -3.88 -11.78
C CYS A 48 9.22 -3.26 -10.84
N PRO A 49 10.37 -2.75 -11.34
CA PRO A 49 11.41 -2.18 -10.48
C PRO A 49 11.09 -0.77 -9.95
N HIS A 50 9.96 -0.19 -10.35
CA HIS A 50 9.60 1.19 -10.05
C HIS A 50 8.44 1.31 -9.04
N ARG A 51 8.17 0.27 -8.25
CA ARG A 51 7.04 0.27 -7.30
C ARG A 51 7.12 1.42 -6.28
N ALA A 52 8.28 1.64 -5.67
CA ALA A 52 8.47 2.75 -4.73
C ALA A 52 8.23 4.12 -5.40
N GLN A 53 8.80 4.36 -6.58
CA GLN A 53 8.57 5.59 -7.33
C GLN A 53 7.10 5.78 -7.74
N CYS A 54 6.41 4.68 -8.10
CA CYS A 54 4.98 4.67 -8.39
C CYS A 54 4.17 5.14 -7.18
N ILE A 55 4.45 4.60 -5.98
CA ILE A 55 3.77 4.98 -4.74
C ILE A 55 4.05 6.44 -4.39
N SER A 56 5.31 6.89 -4.48
CA SER A 56 5.67 8.29 -4.23
C SER A 56 4.94 9.26 -5.16
N GLN A 57 4.84 8.93 -6.45
CA GLN A 57 4.18 9.80 -7.43
C GLN A 57 2.65 9.83 -7.24
N VAL A 58 2.03 8.67 -7.00
CA VAL A 58 0.58 8.57 -6.83
C VAL A 58 0.14 9.12 -5.48
N ALA A 59 0.97 8.97 -4.43
CA ALA A 59 0.67 9.35 -3.05
C ALA A 59 -0.71 8.84 -2.58
N PRO A 60 -0.94 7.51 -2.59
CA PRO A 60 -2.28 6.94 -2.56
C PRO A 60 -3.08 7.29 -1.30
N HIS A 61 -2.47 7.24 -0.12
CA HIS A 61 -3.12 7.66 1.13
C HIS A 61 -3.53 9.14 1.09
N ALA A 62 -2.60 10.03 0.74
CA ALA A 62 -2.83 11.48 0.75
C ALA A 62 -3.88 11.93 -0.28
N ARG A 63 -3.99 11.21 -1.40
CA ARG A 63 -4.90 11.53 -2.50
C ARG A 63 -6.18 10.71 -2.51
N LYS A 64 -6.38 9.81 -1.54
CA LYS A 64 -7.52 8.88 -1.50
C LYS A 64 -7.64 8.11 -2.81
N PHE A 65 -6.51 7.59 -3.28
CA PHE A 65 -6.42 6.98 -4.60
C PHE A 65 -7.22 5.67 -4.68
N ASP A 66 -7.90 5.48 -5.80
CA ASP A 66 -8.62 4.27 -6.16
C ASP A 66 -7.97 3.62 -7.40
N GLY A 67 -7.53 2.38 -7.26
CA GLY A 67 -6.92 1.62 -8.35
C GLY A 67 -5.62 0.92 -7.98
N VAL A 68 -4.79 0.62 -8.97
CA VAL A 68 -3.54 -0.13 -8.83
C VAL A 68 -2.34 0.83 -8.76
N CYS A 69 -1.58 0.74 -7.68
CA CYS A 69 -0.32 1.46 -7.50
C CYS A 69 0.65 0.62 -6.67
N GLY A 70 1.90 0.53 -7.11
CA GLY A 70 2.96 -0.15 -6.36
C GLY A 70 2.67 -1.63 -6.03
N GLY A 71 1.96 -2.33 -6.91
CA GLY A 71 1.56 -3.73 -6.69
C GLY A 71 0.46 -3.94 -5.66
N ARG A 72 -0.33 -2.90 -5.39
CA ARG A 72 -1.47 -2.94 -4.47
C ARG A 72 -2.71 -2.35 -5.14
N ILE A 73 -3.88 -2.88 -4.80
CA ILE A 73 -5.16 -2.26 -5.09
C ILE A 73 -5.53 -1.38 -3.90
N TRP A 74 -5.81 -0.12 -4.17
CA TRP A 74 -6.16 0.93 -3.23
C TRP A 74 -7.63 1.31 -3.37
N LEU A 75 -8.27 1.60 -2.24
CA LEU A 75 -9.65 2.11 -2.16
C LEU A 75 -9.71 3.18 -1.07
N ASP A 76 -10.11 4.40 -1.44
CA ASP A 76 -10.08 5.61 -0.59
C ASP A 76 -8.70 5.82 0.07
N GLY A 77 -7.63 5.45 -0.64
CA GLY A 77 -6.27 5.54 -0.14
C GLY A 77 -5.86 4.44 0.84
N GLU A 78 -6.66 3.38 1.00
CA GLU A 78 -6.33 2.21 1.83
C GLU A 78 -6.10 0.96 0.99
N VAL A 79 -5.15 0.12 1.40
CA VAL A 79 -4.82 -1.11 0.68
C VAL A 79 -5.91 -2.15 0.91
N ILE A 80 -6.49 -2.67 -0.18
CA ILE A 80 -7.50 -3.74 -0.12
C ILE A 80 -7.01 -5.08 -0.68
N VAL A 81 -5.99 -5.07 -1.54
CA VAL A 81 -5.36 -6.27 -2.11
C VAL A 81 -3.88 -5.97 -2.35
N THR A 82 -3.01 -6.91 -2.03
CA THR A 82 -1.57 -6.85 -2.34
C THR A 82 -1.22 -7.97 -3.31
N ALA A 83 -0.39 -7.68 -4.32
CA ALA A 83 0.09 -8.71 -5.24
C ALA A 83 1.04 -9.68 -4.52
N ASP A 84 1.12 -10.93 -5.00
CA ASP A 84 2.08 -11.88 -4.47
C ASP A 84 3.51 -11.38 -4.69
N GLY A 85 4.36 -11.55 -3.65
CA GLY A 85 5.76 -11.12 -3.66
C GLY A 85 5.97 -9.60 -3.58
N VAL A 86 4.94 -8.84 -3.17
CA VAL A 86 5.04 -7.42 -2.86
C VAL A 86 4.98 -7.23 -1.35
N ASP A 87 5.99 -6.57 -0.79
CA ASP A 87 6.14 -6.40 0.66
C ASP A 87 6.40 -4.93 1.04
N GLU A 88 6.61 -4.66 2.33
CA GLU A 88 6.87 -3.30 2.82
C GLU A 88 8.17 -2.71 2.26
N GLU A 89 9.15 -3.52 1.85
CA GLU A 89 10.43 -3.03 1.28
C GLU A 89 10.22 -2.36 -0.08
N ASP A 90 9.07 -2.59 -0.71
CA ASP A 90 8.64 -1.90 -1.93
C ASP A 90 8.08 -0.49 -1.70
N LEU A 91 7.82 -0.12 -0.44
CA LEU A 91 7.40 1.23 -0.10
C LEU A 91 8.59 2.21 -0.26
N PRO A 92 8.31 3.49 -0.56
CA PRO A 92 9.29 4.56 -0.45
C PRO A 92 10.05 4.50 0.87
N LEU A 93 11.36 4.72 0.84
CA LEU A 93 12.15 4.85 2.07
C LEU A 93 11.60 5.98 2.95
N PRO A 94 11.71 5.88 4.28
CA PRO A 94 11.24 6.93 5.16
C PRO A 94 12.02 8.22 4.88
N GLY A 95 11.31 9.35 4.96
CA GLY A 95 11.94 10.66 4.97
C GLY A 95 12.80 10.91 6.22
N LYS A 96 13.15 12.19 6.47
CA LYS A 96 13.87 12.59 7.68
C LYS A 96 13.13 12.09 8.92
N ALA A 97 13.89 11.55 9.89
CA ALA A 97 13.36 11.16 11.19
C ALA A 97 12.54 12.29 11.81
N ARG A 98 11.36 11.92 12.33
CA ARG A 98 10.40 12.82 12.96
C ARG A 98 10.46 12.61 14.47
N ASP A 99 10.06 13.62 15.25
CA ASP A 99 10.06 13.54 16.71
C ASP A 99 9.12 12.45 17.25
N THR A 100 8.17 11.99 16.43
CA THR A 100 7.24 10.89 16.75
C THR A 100 7.79 9.51 16.42
N CYS A 101 8.94 9.39 15.73
CA CYS A 101 9.52 8.08 15.39
C CYS A 101 9.88 7.29 16.66
N GLY A 102 9.70 5.96 16.63
CA GLY A 102 9.84 5.12 17.82
C GLY A 102 8.63 5.12 18.75
N THR A 103 7.46 5.55 18.26
CA THR A 103 6.17 5.47 18.98
C THR A 103 5.08 4.91 18.06
N THR A 104 3.95 4.47 18.61
CA THR A 104 2.77 4.05 17.81
C THR A 104 2.29 5.16 16.88
N ALA A 105 2.27 6.41 17.34
CA ALA A 105 1.95 7.55 16.48
C ALA A 105 2.95 7.72 15.33
N GLY A 106 4.22 7.36 15.54
CA GLY A 106 5.23 7.29 14.48
C GLY A 106 4.94 6.20 13.45
N VAL A 107 4.50 5.02 13.90
CA VAL A 107 4.07 3.92 13.04
C VAL A 107 2.91 4.36 12.15
N ASP A 108 1.88 4.97 12.74
CA ASP A 108 0.72 5.50 12.00
C ASP A 108 1.13 6.56 10.98
N LYS A 109 2.11 7.41 11.32
CA LYS A 109 2.63 8.42 10.38
C LYS A 109 3.29 7.76 9.18
N HIS A 110 4.14 6.75 9.36
CA HIS A 110 4.74 6.03 8.22
C HIS A 110 3.67 5.42 7.31
N HIS A 111 2.63 4.83 7.91
CA HIS A 111 1.47 4.32 7.17
C HIS A 111 0.80 5.43 6.35
N VAL A 112 0.42 6.54 6.99
CA VAL A 112 -0.25 7.67 6.31
C VAL A 112 0.60 8.29 5.19
N PHE A 113 1.93 8.33 5.36
CA PHE A 113 2.83 8.79 4.30
C PHE A 113 3.05 7.74 3.20
N GLY A 114 2.62 6.49 3.41
CA GLY A 114 2.83 5.39 2.48
C GLY A 114 4.30 5.07 2.29
N GLU A 115 5.11 5.20 3.34
CA GLU A 115 6.55 4.96 3.34
C GLU A 115 6.91 3.78 4.27
N GLN A 116 8.08 3.19 4.05
CA GLN A 116 8.67 2.20 4.94
C GLN A 116 8.79 2.75 6.36
N LYS A 117 8.62 1.88 7.35
CA LYS A 117 8.90 2.22 8.75
C LYS A 117 10.41 2.36 8.95
N CYS A 118 10.82 3.44 9.61
CA CYS A 118 12.20 3.54 10.10
C CYS A 118 12.48 2.44 11.15
N GLU A 119 13.75 2.18 11.44
CA GLU A 119 14.17 1.12 12.38
C GLU A 119 13.43 1.20 13.74
N GLY A 120 13.37 2.39 14.35
CA GLY A 120 12.67 2.57 15.62
C GLY A 120 11.16 2.32 15.54
N CYS A 121 10.50 2.73 14.44
CA CYS A 121 9.07 2.45 14.26
C CYS A 121 8.79 0.99 13.91
N ARG A 122 9.74 0.30 13.27
CA ARG A 122 9.65 -1.14 12.99
C ARG A 122 9.66 -1.95 14.28
N ALA A 123 10.62 -1.67 15.17
CA ALA A 123 10.71 -2.32 16.47
C ALA A 123 9.42 -2.13 17.30
N VAL A 124 8.82 -0.94 17.26
CA VAL A 124 7.53 -0.68 17.94
C VAL A 124 6.39 -1.49 17.31
N ALA A 125 6.32 -1.56 15.98
CA ALA A 125 5.28 -2.32 15.29
C ALA A 125 5.39 -3.82 15.60
N GLU A 126 6.60 -4.37 15.58
CA GLU A 126 6.89 -5.78 15.93
C GLU A 126 6.46 -6.07 17.38
N ALA A 127 6.92 -5.25 18.33
CA ALA A 127 6.57 -5.40 19.75
C ALA A 127 5.06 -5.31 20.00
N THR A 128 4.34 -4.47 19.26
CA THR A 128 2.88 -4.33 19.37
C THR A 128 2.16 -5.55 18.77
N ALA A 129 2.65 -6.08 17.64
CA ALA A 129 2.08 -7.26 16.99
C ALA A 129 2.25 -8.52 17.84
N GLU A 130 3.40 -8.69 18.51
CA GLU A 130 3.65 -9.80 19.44
C GLU A 130 2.74 -9.77 20.70
N GLN A 131 2.20 -8.59 21.03
CA GLN A 131 1.29 -8.40 22.17
C GLN A 131 -0.19 -8.62 21.83
N GLN A 132 -0.54 -8.83 20.56
CA GLN A 132 -1.90 -9.23 20.17
C GLN A 132 -2.01 -10.76 20.25
N PRO A 133 -2.66 -11.35 21.28
CA PRO A 133 -3.00 -12.76 21.23
C PRO A 133 -3.96 -12.97 20.05
N ALA A 134 -3.68 -14.00 19.23
CA ALA A 134 -4.60 -14.47 18.20
C ALA A 134 -5.99 -14.64 18.80
N GLU A 135 -6.93 -13.77 18.44
CA GLU A 135 -8.31 -13.89 18.90
C GLU A 135 -8.87 -15.24 18.43
N ALA A 136 -9.42 -15.97 19.39
CA ALA A 136 -9.83 -17.35 19.33
C ALA A 136 -10.69 -17.69 18.10
N GLU A 137 -10.17 -18.55 17.22
CA GLU A 137 -11.01 -19.32 16.31
C GLU A 137 -11.87 -20.27 17.13
N GLY A 138 -13.18 -20.00 17.12
CA GLY A 138 -14.19 -20.72 17.89
C GLY A 138 -14.16 -22.23 17.63
N GLN A 139 -13.70 -22.97 18.64
CA GLN A 139 -13.79 -24.42 18.66
C GLN A 139 -15.22 -24.83 19.04
N LEU A 140 -16.10 -24.85 18.04
CA LEU A 140 -17.44 -25.43 18.15
C LEU A 140 -17.30 -26.96 18.05
N THR A 141 -17.04 -27.61 19.17
CA THR A 141 -17.12 -29.08 19.29
C THR A 141 -18.60 -29.50 19.26
N LEU A 142 -19.05 -29.97 18.09
CA LEU A 142 -20.28 -30.74 17.96
C LEU A 142 -20.10 -32.09 18.67
N ALA A 143 -20.59 -32.19 19.90
CA ALA A 143 -20.83 -33.46 20.56
C ALA A 143 -22.06 -34.13 19.93
N PHE A 144 -21.83 -35.06 19.00
CA PHE A 144 -22.84 -36.07 18.65
C PHE A 144 -22.82 -37.13 19.76
N ALA A 145 -23.89 -37.18 20.56
CA ALA A 145 -24.25 -38.36 21.35
C ALA A 145 -25.30 -39.14 20.55
N ALA A 146 -25.00 -40.39 20.25
CA ALA A 146 -25.92 -41.42 19.78
C ALA A 146 -26.23 -42.38 20.94
#